data_AF-A0A934XLM2-F1
#
_entry.id   AF-A0A934XLM2-F1
#
_cell.length_a   1.000
_cell.length_b   1.000
_cell.length_c   1.000
_cell.angle_alpha   90.00
_cell.angle_beta   90.00
_cell.angle_gamma   90.00
#
_symmetry.space_group_name_H-M   'P 1'
#
loop_
_entity.id
_entity.type
_entity.pdbx_description
1 polymer ?
#
loop_
_entity_poly.entity_id
_entity_poly.type
_entity_poly.pdbx_seq_one_letter_code
_entity_poly.pdbx_strand_id
1 'polypeptide(L)'
;MRSVTQETAEGRDAARTRRRLKARRRESGPRGGPDVLAKIAEMPEPERTMAMRLHEIIKASAPALSPKTWYGMPAYARNGKIVCFFQSAQKFQTRYATLGFTDEARLDEGAMWPASFALKELTATQEAAIAALVQKAVS
;
A
#
# COMPACT_ATOMS: atom_id res chain seq x y z
N MET A 1 -11.30 -12.79 30.24
CA MET A 1 -10.01 -13.53 30.18
C MET A 1 -9.71 -13.76 28.70
N ARG A 2 -8.99 -12.83 28.03
CA ARG A 2 -8.67 -12.96 26.60
C ARG A 2 -7.53 -13.97 26.46
N SER A 3 -7.78 -15.01 25.69
CA SER A 3 -6.99 -16.24 25.65
C SER A 3 -5.61 -16.05 25.03
N VAL A 4 -4.60 -16.60 25.72
CA VAL A 4 -3.15 -16.63 25.38
C VAL A 4 -2.85 -17.09 23.94
N THR A 5 -3.78 -17.79 23.29
CA THR A 5 -3.67 -18.29 21.91
C THR A 5 -3.76 -17.22 20.83
N GLN A 6 -4.38 -16.07 21.08
CA GLN A 6 -4.55 -15.00 20.08
C GLN A 6 -3.27 -14.16 19.95
N GLU A 7 -2.59 -13.90 21.07
CA GLU A 7 -1.35 -13.11 21.13
C GLU A 7 -0.16 -13.84 20.45
N THR A 8 -0.15 -15.18 20.49
CA THR A 8 0.90 -15.97 19.83
C THR A 8 0.76 -15.98 18.31
N ALA A 9 -0.44 -15.79 17.75
CA ALA A 9 -0.66 -15.75 16.31
C ALA A 9 -0.21 -14.40 15.72
N GLU A 10 -0.60 -13.29 16.36
CA GLU A 10 -0.20 -11.93 15.98
C GLU A 10 1.31 -11.72 16.11
N GLY A 11 1.93 -12.23 17.18
CA GLY A 11 3.37 -12.16 17.38
C GLY A 11 4.18 -12.92 16.31
N ARG A 12 3.64 -14.05 15.81
CA ARG A 12 4.27 -14.86 14.76
C ARG A 12 4.13 -14.24 13.38
N ASP A 13 2.98 -13.63 13.09
CA ASP A 13 2.77 -12.94 11.82
C ASP A 13 3.60 -11.65 11.73
N ALA A 14 3.63 -10.86 12.81
CA ALA A 14 4.50 -9.68 12.91
C ALA A 14 6.00 -10.03 12.81
N ALA A 15 6.44 -11.18 13.34
CA ALA A 15 7.82 -11.65 13.19
C ALA A 15 8.14 -12.13 11.77
N ARG A 16 7.21 -12.81 11.12
CA ARG A 16 7.33 -13.28 9.72
C ARG A 16 7.40 -12.09 8.76
N THR A 17 6.54 -11.10 8.95
CA THR A 17 6.53 -9.86 8.18
C THR A 17 7.84 -9.10 8.36
N ARG A 18 8.32 -8.89 9.59
CA ARG A 18 9.62 -8.24 9.86
C ARG A 18 10.81 -8.94 9.18
N ARG A 19 10.81 -10.29 9.12
CA ARG A 19 11.88 -11.04 8.42
C ARG A 19 11.80 -10.87 6.90
N ARG A 20 10.59 -10.89 6.32
CA ARG A 20 10.38 -10.65 4.88
C ARG A 20 10.79 -9.24 4.46
N LEU A 21 10.51 -8.24 5.30
CA LEU A 21 10.92 -6.85 5.06
C LEU A 21 12.44 -6.67 5.04
N LYS A 22 13.15 -7.32 5.97
CA LYS A 22 14.62 -7.30 6.00
C LYS A 22 15.26 -7.98 4.78
N ALA A 23 14.65 -9.04 4.26
CA ALA A 23 15.12 -9.71 3.05
C ALA A 23 14.90 -8.84 1.80
N ARG A 24 13.71 -8.26 1.65
CA ARG A 24 13.36 -7.41 0.50
C ARG A 24 14.17 -6.11 0.40
N ARG A 25 14.55 -5.52 1.55
CA ARG A 25 15.46 -4.35 1.61
C ARG A 25 16.86 -4.63 1.04
N ARG A 26 17.29 -5.89 0.97
CA ARG A 26 18.58 -6.27 0.40
C ARG A 26 18.52 -6.45 -1.13
N GLU A 27 17.35 -6.69 -1.71
CA GLU A 27 17.17 -6.92 -3.15
C GLU A 27 16.90 -5.64 -3.95
N SER A 28 16.54 -4.54 -3.30
CA SER A 28 16.19 -3.27 -3.96
C SER A 28 17.42 -2.36 -4.07
N GLY A 29 18.15 -2.47 -5.19
CA GLY A 29 19.26 -1.58 -5.56
C GLY A 29 18.81 -0.14 -5.87
N PRO A 30 19.76 0.81 -5.98
CA PRO A 30 19.49 2.24 -5.90
C PRO A 30 19.03 2.81 -7.26
N ARG A 31 17.73 3.08 -7.42
CA ARG A 31 17.21 4.03 -8.43
C ARG A 31 15.96 4.76 -7.93
N GLY A 32 16.13 6.05 -7.65
CA GLY A 32 15.07 7.08 -7.78
C GLY A 32 14.17 7.34 -6.56
N GLY A 33 14.37 8.51 -5.94
CA GLY A 33 13.52 9.08 -4.87
C GLY A 33 13.72 8.45 -3.49
N PRO A 34 13.24 9.08 -2.39
CA PRO A 34 13.19 8.40 -1.11
C PRO A 34 12.42 7.08 -1.29
N ASP A 35 13.07 6.00 -0.89
CA ASP A 35 12.55 4.64 -0.98
C ASP A 35 11.15 4.60 -0.34
N VAL A 36 10.16 4.11 -1.09
CA VAL A 36 8.79 3.94 -0.58
C VAL A 36 8.79 3.15 0.73
N LEU A 37 9.66 2.15 0.86
CA LEU A 37 9.79 1.37 2.10
C LEU A 37 10.34 2.22 3.26
N ALA A 38 11.27 3.13 3.00
CA ALA A 38 11.75 4.07 4.02
C ALA A 38 10.61 5.00 4.45
N LYS A 39 9.83 5.54 3.49
CA LYS A 39 8.67 6.38 3.82
C LYS A 39 7.60 5.63 4.62
N ILE A 40 7.35 4.36 4.30
CA ILE A 40 6.44 3.51 5.09
C ILE A 40 7.00 3.28 6.49
N ALA A 41 8.31 3.05 6.64
CA ALA A 41 8.93 2.80 7.94
C ALA A 41 8.80 3.99 8.92
N GLU A 42 8.75 5.22 8.41
CA GLU A 42 8.54 6.46 9.18
C GLU A 42 7.10 6.62 9.69
N MET A 43 6.13 5.89 9.15
CA MET A 43 4.73 6.01 9.57
C MET A 43 4.53 5.39 10.97
N PRO A 44 3.64 5.94 11.81
CA PRO A 44 3.24 5.27 13.04
C PRO A 44 2.29 4.11 12.75
N GLU A 45 2.11 3.24 13.75
CA GLU A 45 0.99 2.30 13.72
C GLU A 45 -0.35 3.04 13.91
N PRO A 46 -1.46 2.55 13.30
CA PRO A 46 -1.54 1.34 12.47
C PRO A 46 -1.22 1.56 10.98
N GLU A 47 -0.98 2.80 10.55
CA GLU A 47 -0.81 3.13 9.13
C GLU A 47 0.41 2.48 8.50
N ARG A 48 1.51 2.32 9.23
CA ARG A 48 2.70 1.63 8.73
C ARG A 48 2.40 0.20 8.30
N THR A 49 1.69 -0.55 9.14
CA THR A 49 1.29 -1.94 8.82
C THR A 49 0.39 -1.96 7.59
N MET A 50 -0.60 -1.07 7.53
CA MET A 50 -1.52 -0.96 6.40
C MET A 50 -0.80 -0.59 5.09
N ALA A 51 0.05 0.43 5.11
CA ALA A 51 0.79 0.90 3.95
C ALA A 51 1.79 -0.14 3.45
N MET A 52 2.42 -0.88 4.36
CA MET A 52 3.28 -2.01 3.99
C MET A 52 2.48 -3.13 3.31
N ARG A 53 1.29 -3.46 3.84
CA ARG A 53 0.46 -4.50 3.25
C ARG A 53 -0.03 -4.10 1.85
N LEU A 54 -0.45 -2.85 1.68
CA LEU A 54 -0.79 -2.29 0.36
C LEU A 54 0.39 -2.37 -0.61
N HIS A 55 1.60 -2.04 -0.16
CA HIS A 55 2.79 -2.14 -0.99
C HIS A 55 2.99 -3.54 -1.56
N GLU A 56 2.87 -4.56 -0.71
CA GLU A 56 2.99 -5.96 -1.13
C GLU A 56 1.92 -6.35 -2.14
N ILE A 57 0.65 -5.98 -1.90
CA ILE A 57 -0.47 -6.27 -2.80
C ILE A 57 -0.26 -5.59 -4.15
N ILE A 58 0.08 -4.30 -4.17
CA ILE A 58 0.27 -3.55 -5.41
C ILE A 58 1.42 -4.14 -6.24
N LYS A 59 2.55 -4.49 -5.60
CA LYS A 59 3.68 -5.11 -6.30
C LYS A 59 3.37 -6.50 -6.84
N ALA A 60 2.52 -7.27 -6.16
CA ALA A 60 2.08 -8.58 -6.63
C ALA A 60 1.06 -8.47 -7.77
N SER A 61 0.10 -7.55 -7.65
CA SER A 61 -1.00 -7.36 -8.60
C SER A 61 -0.60 -6.62 -9.88
N ALA A 62 0.31 -5.66 -9.77
CA ALA A 62 0.80 -4.88 -10.91
C ALA A 62 2.34 -4.70 -10.85
N PRO A 63 3.11 -5.75 -11.18
CA PRO A 63 4.58 -5.72 -11.09
C PRO A 63 5.24 -4.62 -11.93
N ALA A 64 4.59 -4.20 -13.02
CA ALA A 64 5.01 -3.12 -13.91
C ALA A 64 4.99 -1.73 -13.24
N LEU A 65 4.29 -1.56 -12.13
CA LEU A 65 4.32 -0.32 -11.38
C LEU A 65 5.63 -0.18 -10.59
N SER A 66 6.28 0.96 -10.79
CA SER A 66 7.50 1.34 -10.09
C SER A 66 7.12 2.12 -8.82
N PRO A 67 7.55 1.66 -7.63
CA PRO A 67 7.31 2.40 -6.39
C PRO A 67 8.12 3.70 -6.38
N LYS A 68 7.51 4.81 -5.99
CA LYS A 68 8.18 6.09 -5.74
C LYS A 68 7.42 6.88 -4.68
N THR A 69 8.06 7.90 -4.12
CA THR A 69 7.36 8.86 -3.29
C THR A 69 6.72 9.97 -4.14
N TRP A 70 5.53 10.41 -3.73
CA TRP A 70 4.80 11.51 -4.33
C TRP A 70 4.12 12.31 -3.21
N TYR A 71 4.35 13.63 -3.17
CA TYR A 71 3.96 14.50 -2.05
C TYR A 71 4.35 13.94 -0.67
N GLY A 72 5.52 13.30 -0.60
CA GLY A 72 6.04 12.67 0.62
C GLY A 72 5.20 11.50 1.11
N MET A 73 4.52 10.79 0.22
CA MET A 73 3.75 9.58 0.48
C MET A 73 4.07 8.46 -0.51
N PRO A 74 3.83 7.17 -0.17
CA PRO A 74 3.97 6.06 -1.10
C PRO A 74 3.06 6.21 -2.33
N ALA A 75 3.64 6.02 -3.51
CA ALA A 75 2.94 6.03 -4.77
C ALA A 75 3.55 5.02 -5.76
N TYR A 76 2.80 4.70 -6.80
CA TYR A 76 3.14 3.64 -7.75
C TYR A 76 2.89 4.14 -9.16
N ALA A 77 3.95 4.11 -9.97
CA ALA A 77 3.97 4.77 -11.25
C ALA A 77 4.14 3.81 -12.42
N ARG A 78 3.46 4.11 -13.53
CA ARG A 78 3.70 3.51 -14.83
C ARG A 78 4.32 4.57 -15.72
N ASN A 79 5.48 4.29 -16.30
CA ASN A 79 6.19 5.24 -17.18
C ASN A 79 6.41 6.62 -16.53
N GLY A 80 6.75 6.64 -15.23
CA GLY A 80 7.02 7.87 -14.47
C GLY A 80 5.79 8.61 -13.94
N LYS A 81 4.58 8.28 -14.45
CA LYS A 81 3.32 8.89 -14.02
C LYS A 81 2.63 8.06 -12.94
N ILE A 82 2.11 8.72 -11.90
CA ILE A 82 1.47 8.05 -10.76
C ILE A 82 0.16 7.44 -11.24
N VAL A 83 -0.08 6.16 -10.91
CA VAL A 83 -1.34 5.45 -11.16
C VAL A 83 -2.15 5.32 -9.87
N CYS A 84 -1.50 4.95 -8.77
CA CYS A 84 -2.13 4.88 -7.46
C CYS A 84 -1.18 5.29 -6.33
N PHE A 85 -1.74 5.65 -5.18
CA PHE A 85 -1.00 6.19 -4.04
C PHE A 85 -1.68 5.89 -2.71
N PHE A 86 -0.90 5.93 -1.63
CA PHE A 86 -1.40 5.85 -0.27
C PHE A 86 -1.32 7.23 0.39
N GLN A 87 -2.43 7.71 0.92
CA GLN A 87 -2.48 8.93 1.71
C GLN A 87 -2.62 8.59 3.20
N SER A 88 -1.65 9.02 3.99
CA SER A 88 -1.69 8.95 5.45
C SER A 88 -2.82 9.83 6.01
N ALA A 89 -3.63 9.29 6.91
CA ALA A 89 -4.64 10.06 7.62
C ALA A 89 -3.98 11.07 8.57
N GLN A 90 -2.93 10.63 9.27
CA GLN A 90 -2.21 11.46 10.23
C GLN A 90 -1.55 12.67 9.57
N LYS A 91 -0.81 12.48 8.47
CA LYS A 91 -0.11 13.59 7.80
C LYS A 91 -1.09 14.63 7.25
N PHE A 92 -2.20 14.16 6.67
CA PHE A 92 -3.16 15.03 5.99
C PHE A 92 -4.36 15.41 6.85
N GLN A 93 -4.34 15.04 8.15
CA GLN A 93 -5.40 15.32 9.12
C GLN A 93 -6.79 14.88 8.65
N THR A 94 -6.87 13.74 7.97
CA THR A 94 -8.13 13.16 7.50
C THR A 94 -8.62 12.07 8.45
N ARG A 95 -9.92 11.75 8.38
CA ARG A 95 -10.54 10.72 9.23
C ARG A 95 -10.00 9.30 8.98
N TYR A 96 -9.60 9.02 7.74
CA TYR A 96 -9.14 7.70 7.30
C TYR A 96 -7.90 7.82 6.44
N ALA A 97 -7.09 6.75 6.42
CA ALA A 97 -6.07 6.57 5.40
C ALA A 97 -6.76 6.27 4.07
N THR A 98 -6.14 6.60 2.95
CA THR A 98 -6.81 6.51 1.63
C THR A 98 -5.91 5.79 0.62
N LEU A 99 -6.49 4.85 -0.12
CA LEU A 99 -5.93 4.37 -1.38
C LEU A 99 -6.55 5.19 -2.50
N GLY A 100 -5.74 5.99 -3.19
CA GLY A 100 -6.17 6.85 -4.29
C GLY A 100 -5.63 6.38 -5.65
N PHE A 101 -6.36 6.74 -6.69
CA PHE A 101 -6.03 6.54 -8.10
C PHE A 101 -6.06 7.90 -8.82
N THR A 102 -5.22 8.04 -9.83
CA THR A 102 -5.15 9.22 -10.68
C THR A 102 -5.86 8.96 -12.02
N ASP A 103 -5.86 9.96 -12.89
CA ASP A 103 -6.28 9.88 -14.29
C ASP A 103 -5.47 8.91 -15.17
N GLU A 104 -4.33 8.41 -14.67
CA GLU A 104 -3.53 7.39 -15.36
C GLU A 104 -4.02 5.95 -15.12
N ALA A 105 -4.95 5.77 -14.19
CA ALA A 105 -5.60 4.49 -13.90
C ALA A 105 -6.76 4.23 -14.89
N ARG A 106 -6.83 3.02 -15.41
CA ARG A 106 -7.88 2.57 -16.35
C ARG A 106 -9.12 2.07 -15.61
N LEU A 107 -9.70 2.95 -14.80
CA LEU A 107 -10.89 2.68 -13.97
C LEU A 107 -12.10 3.55 -14.40
N ASP A 108 -11.95 4.26 -15.51
CA ASP A 108 -12.79 5.32 -16.04
C ASP A 108 -13.92 4.84 -16.96
N GLU A 109 -14.36 3.59 -16.81
CA GLU A 109 -15.52 3.08 -17.51
C GLU A 109 -16.81 3.77 -17.03
N GLY A 110 -17.50 4.46 -17.94
CA GLY A 110 -18.78 5.14 -17.68
C GLY A 110 -18.64 6.63 -17.37
N ALA A 111 -19.73 7.25 -16.92
CA ALA A 111 -19.77 8.70 -16.68
C ALA A 111 -19.15 9.15 -15.35
N MET A 112 -18.92 8.22 -14.42
CA MET A 112 -18.34 8.49 -13.10
C MET A 112 -17.76 7.20 -12.52
N TRP A 113 -16.64 7.32 -11.81
CA TRP A 113 -15.98 6.18 -11.17
C TRP A 113 -15.31 6.59 -9.84
N PRO A 114 -15.17 5.66 -8.88
CA PRO A 114 -14.53 5.94 -7.60
C PRO A 114 -13.00 6.06 -7.75
N ALA A 115 -12.48 7.27 -7.57
CA ALA A 115 -11.04 7.55 -7.64
C ALA A 115 -10.28 7.34 -6.32
N SER A 116 -10.97 7.18 -5.19
CA SER A 116 -10.32 6.99 -3.89
C SER A 116 -11.17 6.20 -2.91
N PHE A 117 -10.53 5.38 -2.10
CA PHE A 117 -11.15 4.50 -1.11
C PHE A 117 -10.60 4.78 0.28
N ALA A 118 -11.49 5.13 1.21
CA ALA A 118 -11.14 5.24 2.62
C ALA A 118 -10.87 3.85 3.21
N LEU A 119 -9.74 3.72 3.91
CA LEU A 119 -9.29 2.48 4.53
C LEU A 119 -9.39 2.58 6.04
N LYS A 120 -10.17 1.67 6.63
CA LYS A 120 -10.28 1.49 8.08
C LYS A 120 -9.40 0.33 8.56
N GLU A 121 -9.42 -0.76 7.81
CA GLU A 121 -8.67 -1.99 8.06
C GLU A 121 -8.46 -2.74 6.73
N LEU A 122 -7.54 -3.70 6.73
CA LEU A 122 -7.32 -4.61 5.61
C LEU A 122 -7.57 -6.05 6.09
N THR A 123 -8.71 -6.60 5.71
CA THR A 123 -8.99 -8.04 5.84
C THR A 123 -8.75 -8.72 4.49
N ALA A 124 -8.75 -10.05 4.45
CA ALA A 124 -8.61 -10.81 3.21
C ALA A 124 -9.57 -10.35 2.09
N THR A 125 -10.80 -9.96 2.44
CA THR A 125 -11.79 -9.46 1.48
C THR A 125 -11.35 -8.13 0.87
N GLN A 126 -10.90 -7.18 1.69
CA GLN A 126 -10.43 -5.87 1.21
C GLN A 126 -9.13 -6.03 0.41
N GLU A 127 -8.22 -6.91 0.83
CA GLU A 127 -6.98 -7.18 0.10
C GLU A 127 -7.26 -7.75 -1.30
N ALA A 128 -8.19 -8.69 -1.43
CA ALA A 128 -8.60 -9.24 -2.72
C ALA A 128 -9.25 -8.18 -3.61
N ALA A 129 -10.11 -7.32 -3.04
CA ALA A 129 -10.73 -6.21 -3.78
C ALA A 129 -9.67 -5.21 -4.29
N ILE A 130 -8.69 -4.85 -3.45
CA ILE A 130 -7.59 -3.97 -3.83
C ILE A 130 -6.74 -4.60 -4.93
N ALA A 131 -6.44 -5.89 -4.84
CA ALA A 131 -5.67 -6.61 -5.85
C ALA A 131 -6.34 -6.55 -7.23
N ALA A 132 -7.64 -6.84 -7.29
CA ALA A 132 -8.43 -6.77 -8.53
C ALA A 132 -8.51 -5.35 -9.07
N LEU A 133 -8.70 -4.35 -8.20
CA LEU A 133 -8.77 -2.95 -8.59
C LEU A 133 -7.45 -2.44 -9.18
N VAL A 134 -6.32 -2.81 -8.56
CA VAL A 134 -4.99 -2.44 -9.04
C VAL A 134 -4.66 -3.12 -10.37
N GLN A 135 -5.08 -4.38 -10.56
CA GLN A 135 -4.96 -5.06 -11.85
C GLN A 135 -5.75 -4.34 -12.94
N LYS A 136 -7.02 -4.00 -12.67
CA LYS A 136 -7.86 -3.25 -13.61
C LYS A 136 -7.23 -1.88 -13.95
N ALA A 137 -6.73 -1.16 -12.95
CA ALA A 137 -6.11 0.15 -13.13
C ALA A 137 -4.93 0.16 -14.12
N VAL A 138 -4.27 -0.99 -14.35
CA VAL A 138 -3.13 -1.10 -15.27
C VAL A 138 -3.40 -1.91 -16.55
N SER A 139 -4.57 -2.53 -16.67
CA SER A 139 -4.91 -3.47 -17.77
C SER A 139 -5.35 -2.79 -19.03
#